data_AF-K2C7G9-F1
#
_entry.id   AF-K2C7G9-F1
#
_cell.length_a   1.000
_cell.length_b   1.000
_cell.length_c   1.000
_cell.angle_alpha   90.00
_cell.angle_beta   90.00
_cell.angle_gamma   90.00
#
_symmetry.space_group_name_H-M   'P 1'
#
loop_
_entity.id
_entity.type
_entity.pdbx_description
1 polymer ?
#
loop_
_entity_poly.entity_id
_entity_poly.type
_entity_poly.pdbx_seq_one_letter_code
_entity_poly.pdbx_strand_id
1 'polypeptide(L)'
;ILIANEFKKNMVFLLWKFIQCMGGVPLFLFFLILLSVSLFAVIMTPLRALTLPQAFLIVVTLATVLNALIIALCNPDLTVYFCYSQFMLYCLAGFLCREKQC
;
A
#
# COMPACT_ATOMS: atom_id res chain seq x y z
N ILE A 1 16.54 -9.31 -16.15
CA ILE A 1 16.74 -9.52 -17.60
C ILE A 1 15.42 -9.84 -18.33
N LEU A 2 14.45 -10.54 -17.71
CA LEU A 2 13.09 -10.71 -18.27
C LEU A 2 12.29 -9.39 -18.39
N ILE A 3 12.33 -8.51 -17.36
CA ILE A 3 11.56 -7.25 -17.33
C ILE A 3 11.92 -6.28 -18.47
N ALA A 4 13.17 -6.31 -18.94
CA ALA A 4 13.67 -5.41 -19.99
C ALA A 4 13.25 -5.85 -21.41
N ASN A 5 12.90 -7.11 -21.61
CA ASN A 5 12.46 -7.63 -22.90
C ASN A 5 10.93 -7.53 -23.01
N GLU A 6 10.39 -6.81 -24.00
CA GLU A 6 8.95 -6.43 -24.09
C GLU A 6 8.43 -5.60 -22.89
N PHE A 7 9.17 -4.55 -22.53
CA PHE A 7 8.89 -3.62 -21.43
C PHE A 7 7.40 -3.24 -21.27
N LYS A 8 6.70 -2.94 -22.37
CA LYS A 8 5.28 -2.53 -22.33
C LYS A 8 4.36 -3.65 -21.81
N LYS A 9 4.53 -4.88 -22.28
CA LYS A 9 3.73 -6.03 -21.81
C LYS A 9 4.09 -6.39 -20.37
N ASN A 10 5.38 -6.31 -20.03
CA ASN A 10 5.84 -6.56 -18.67
C ASN A 10 5.34 -5.52 -17.67
N MET A 11 5.20 -4.25 -18.07
CA MET A 11 4.65 -3.20 -17.20
C MET A 11 3.16 -3.44 -16.89
N VAL A 12 2.37 -3.83 -17.88
CA VAL A 12 0.94 -4.15 -17.66
C VAL A 12 0.81 -5.39 -16.78
N PHE A 13 1.61 -6.42 -17.03
CA PHE A 13 1.67 -7.61 -16.19
C PHE A 13 2.08 -7.29 -14.76
N LEU A 14 3.12 -6.47 -14.58
CA LEU A 14 3.60 -6.05 -13.27
C LEU A 14 2.55 -5.24 -12.51
N LEU A 15 1.87 -4.30 -13.17
CA LEU A 15 0.81 -3.51 -12.56
C LEU A 15 -0.35 -4.41 -12.12
N TRP A 16 -0.76 -5.33 -12.98
CA TRP A 16 -1.79 -6.31 -12.65
C TRP A 16 -1.39 -7.19 -11.46
N LYS A 17 -0.14 -7.66 -11.45
CA LYS A 17 0.40 -8.47 -10.37
C LYS A 17 0.46 -7.70 -9.06
N PHE A 18 0.89 -6.45 -9.11
CA PHE A 18 0.89 -5.55 -7.97
C PHE A 18 -0.52 -5.38 -7.38
N ILE A 19 -1.54 -5.16 -8.21
CA ILE A 19 -2.93 -5.07 -7.78
C ILE A 19 -3.39 -6.39 -7.13
N GLN A 20 -3.04 -7.54 -7.72
CA GLN A 20 -3.36 -8.84 -7.12
C GLN A 20 -2.67 -9.03 -5.75
N CYS A 21 -1.39 -8.68 -5.60
CA CYS A 21 -0.67 -8.73 -4.34
C CYS A 21 -1.21 -7.75 -3.28
N MET A 22 -1.87 -6.65 -3.68
CA MET A 22 -2.55 -5.80 -2.70
C MET A 22 -3.86 -6.42 -2.15
N GLY A 23 -4.35 -7.50 -2.77
CA GLY A 23 -5.64 -8.12 -2.45
C GLY A 23 -6.75 -7.71 -3.42
N GLY A 24 -6.38 -7.36 -4.65
CA GLY A 24 -7.29 -7.06 -5.75
C GLY A 24 -7.61 -5.57 -5.89
N VAL A 25 -8.45 -5.26 -6.89
CA VAL A 25 -8.84 -3.88 -7.24
C VAL A 25 -9.42 -3.10 -6.05
N PRO A 26 -10.31 -3.67 -5.20
CA PRO A 26 -10.90 -2.91 -4.10
C PRO A 26 -9.86 -2.44 -3.06
N LEU A 27 -8.98 -3.33 -2.63
CA LEU A 27 -7.94 -3.00 -1.65
C LEU A 27 -6.87 -2.08 -2.23
N PHE A 28 -6.50 -2.30 -3.49
CA PHE A 28 -5.61 -1.38 -4.21
C PHE A 28 -6.17 0.05 -4.23
N LEU A 29 -7.43 0.24 -4.62
CA LEU A 29 -8.06 1.55 -4.66
C LEU A 29 -8.14 2.19 -3.27
N PHE A 30 -8.46 1.41 -2.23
CA PHE A 30 -8.49 1.89 -0.86
C PHE A 30 -7.13 2.44 -0.40
N PHE A 31 -6.05 1.67 -0.59
CA PHE A 31 -4.71 2.12 -0.26
C PHE A 31 -4.20 3.26 -1.15
N LEU A 32 -4.65 3.33 -2.41
CA LEU A 32 -4.33 4.43 -3.31
C LEU A 32 -4.96 5.75 -2.83
N ILE A 33 -6.21 5.72 -2.36
CA ILE A 33 -6.89 6.88 -1.75
C ILE A 33 -6.19 7.27 -0.44
N LEU A 34 -5.87 6.30 0.41
CA LEU A 34 -5.11 6.58 1.64
C LEU A 34 -3.77 7.22 1.34
N LEU A 35 -3.05 6.74 0.32
CA LEU A 35 -1.75 7.28 -0.07
C LEU A 35 -1.87 8.71 -0.59
N SER A 36 -2.86 8.98 -1.45
CA SER A 36 -3.07 10.32 -2.00
C SER A 36 -3.44 11.33 -0.91
N VAL A 37 -4.33 10.95 0.01
CA VAL A 37 -4.70 11.77 1.17
C VAL A 37 -3.49 11.99 2.09
N SER A 38 -2.71 10.95 2.35
CA SER A 38 -1.50 11.03 3.19
C SER A 38 -0.46 11.97 2.59
N LEU A 39 -0.17 11.84 1.29
CA LEU A 39 0.78 12.70 0.60
C LEU A 39 0.30 14.15 0.57
N PHE A 40 -0.99 14.37 0.30
CA PHE A 40 -1.58 15.70 0.35
C PHE A 40 -1.45 16.32 1.75
N ALA A 41 -1.73 15.55 2.80
CA ALA A 41 -1.60 16.02 4.18
C ALA A 41 -0.15 16.38 4.52
N VAL A 42 0.84 15.60 4.08
CA VAL A 42 2.28 15.88 4.30
C VAL A 42 2.73 17.14 3.56
N ILE A 43 2.23 17.38 2.34
CA ILE A 43 2.59 18.57 1.56
C ILE A 43 1.99 19.84 2.18
N MET A 44 0.75 19.75 2.68
CA MET A 44 0.02 20.91 3.21
C MET A 44 0.33 21.22 4.68
N THR A 45 0.81 20.23 5.45
CA THR A 45 1.01 20.36 6.89
C THR A 45 2.51 20.47 7.21
N PRO A 46 2.95 21.47 8.00
CA PRO A 46 4.34 21.52 8.43
C PRO A 46 4.69 20.27 9.24
N LEU A 47 5.85 19.66 8.98
CA LEU A 47 6.33 18.43 9.63
C LEU A 47 6.23 18.44 11.16
N ARG A 48 6.38 19.61 11.79
CA ARG A 48 6.28 19.79 13.25
C ARG A 48 4.86 19.60 13.79
N ALA A 49 3.83 19.68 12.95
CA ALA A 49 2.43 19.49 13.31
C ALA A 49 1.90 18.09 12.93
N LEU A 50 2.78 17.17 12.51
CA LEU A 50 2.37 15.81 12.17
C LEU A 50 1.94 15.04 13.43
N THR A 51 0.68 14.63 13.47
CA THR A 51 0.12 13.86 14.59
C THR A 51 0.50 12.38 14.48
N LEU A 52 0.50 11.66 15.61
CA LEU A 52 0.80 10.23 15.66
C LEU A 52 -0.15 9.39 14.77
N PRO A 53 -1.49 9.63 14.74
CA PRO A 53 -2.40 8.98 13.80
C PRO A 53 -2.02 9.15 12.33
N GLN A 54 -1.65 10.37 11.94
CA GLN A 54 -1.23 10.67 10.57
C GLN A 54 0.08 9.95 10.22
N ALA A 55 1.06 9.97 11.12
CA ALA A 55 2.32 9.25 10.94
C ALA A 55 2.09 7.73 10.80
N PHE A 56 1.23 7.15 11.65
CA PHE A 56 0.89 5.73 11.57
C PHE A 56 0.23 5.38 10.24
N LEU A 57 -0.73 6.20 9.80
CA LEU A 57 -1.45 5.99 8.54
C LEU A 57 -0.52 6.08 7.31
N ILE A 58 0.44 7.01 7.32
CA ILE A 58 1.50 7.10 6.29
C ILE A 58 2.34 5.81 6.27
N VAL A 59 2.84 5.37 7.43
CA VAL A 59 3.71 4.19 7.55
C VAL A 59 2.97 2.93 7.10
N VAL A 60 1.73 2.74 7.56
CA VAL A 60 0.89 1.59 7.19
C VAL A 60 0.67 1.54 5.67
N THR A 61 0.31 2.67 5.08
CA THR A 61 0.04 2.77 3.65
C THR A 61 1.31 2.50 2.83
N LEU A 62 2.43 3.13 3.22
CA LEU A 62 3.72 2.97 2.53
C LEU A 62 4.23 1.53 2.64
N ALA A 63 4.20 0.94 3.83
CA ALA A 63 4.63 -0.43 4.05
C ALA A 63 3.82 -1.44 3.23
N THR A 64 2.49 -1.23 3.14
CA THR A 64 1.61 -2.10 2.34
C THR A 64 1.92 -2.00 0.85
N VAL A 65 2.09 -0.78 0.33
CA VAL A 65 2.44 -0.55 -1.08
C VAL A 65 3.82 -1.12 -1.40
N LEU A 66 4.83 -0.85 -0.57
CA LEU A 66 6.18 -1.35 -0.78
C LEU A 66 6.24 -2.87 -0.72
N ASN A 67 5.55 -3.50 0.22
CA ASN A 67 5.50 -4.95 0.32
C ASN A 67 4.88 -5.58 -0.95
N ALA A 68 3.76 -5.05 -1.43
CA ALA A 68 3.13 -5.54 -2.66
C ALA A 68 4.03 -5.33 -3.89
N LEU A 69 4.77 -4.21 -3.94
CA LEU A 69 5.70 -3.89 -5.02
C LEU A 69 6.92 -4.82 -5.03
N ILE A 70 7.54 -5.05 -3.87
CA ILE A 70 8.69 -5.95 -3.73
C ILE A 70 8.29 -7.36 -4.15
N ILE A 71 7.13 -7.85 -3.73
CA ILE A 71 6.67 -9.19 -4.09
C ILE A 71 6.36 -9.29 -5.59
N ALA A 72 5.71 -8.28 -6.17
CA ALA A 72 5.44 -8.26 -7.60
C ALA A 72 6.72 -8.22 -8.45
N LEU A 73 7.79 -7.56 -7.98
CA LEU A 73 9.07 -7.45 -8.69
C LEU A 73 9.97 -8.67 -8.48
N CYS A 74 10.11 -9.13 -7.24
CA CYS A 74 11.10 -10.14 -6.86
C CYS A 74 10.55 -11.56 -6.91
N ASN A 75 9.23 -11.74 -6.82
CA ASN A 75 8.58 -13.05 -6.82
C ASN A 75 7.36 -13.08 -7.75
N PRO A 76 7.54 -12.83 -9.07
CA PRO A 76 6.43 -12.76 -10.02
C PRO A 76 5.65 -14.08 -10.15
N ASP A 77 6.32 -15.20 -9.90
CA ASP A 77 5.77 -16.55 -9.98
C ASP A 77 4.90 -16.93 -8.78
N LEU A 78 5.01 -16.19 -7.66
CA LEU A 78 4.24 -16.47 -6.46
C LEU A 78 2.75 -16.21 -6.71
N THR A 79 1.86 -17.06 -6.19
CA THR A 79 0.41 -16.79 -6.25
C THR A 79 0.04 -15.58 -5.39
N VAL A 80 -1.25 -15.19 -5.43
CA VAL A 80 -1.77 -13.99 -4.75
C VAL A 80 -1.30 -13.92 -3.29
N TYR A 81 -0.47 -12.92 -2.98
CA TYR A 81 0.04 -12.66 -1.62
C TYR A 81 -0.71 -11.48 -1.01
N PHE A 82 -1.84 -11.71 -0.35
CA PHE A 82 -2.67 -10.63 0.23
C PHE A 82 -2.66 -10.60 1.77
N CYS A 83 -2.03 -11.57 2.42
CA CYS A 83 -2.03 -11.72 3.88
C CYS A 83 -1.44 -10.50 4.59
N TYR A 84 -0.38 -9.90 4.03
CA TYR A 84 0.23 -8.70 4.60
C TYR A 84 -0.72 -7.49 4.52
N SER A 85 -1.34 -7.25 3.37
CA SER A 85 -2.33 -6.18 3.21
C SER A 85 -3.50 -6.34 4.19
N GLN A 86 -3.99 -7.56 4.39
CA GLN A 86 -5.02 -7.84 5.39
C GLN A 86 -4.54 -7.55 6.82
N PHE A 87 -3.35 -8.02 7.19
CA PHE A 87 -2.78 -7.75 8.51
C PHE A 87 -2.66 -6.24 8.76
N MET A 88 -2.18 -5.47 7.78
CA MET A 88 -2.06 -4.02 7.90
C MET A 88 -3.43 -3.33 8.03
N LEU A 89 -4.46 -3.82 7.33
CA LEU A 89 -5.84 -3.33 7.51
C LEU A 89 -6.39 -3.64 8.91
N TYR A 90 -6.11 -4.83 9.45
CA TYR A 90 -6.49 -5.16 10.83
C TYR A 90 -5.82 -4.24 11.84
N CYS A 91 -4.51 -3.96 11.67
CA CYS A 91 -3.79 -3.01 12.51
C CYS A 91 -4.37 -1.60 12.40
N LEU A 92 -4.71 -1.15 11.19
CA LEU A 92 -5.35 0.15 10.96
C LEU A 92 -6.72 0.24 11.63
N ALA A 93 -7.56 -0.78 11.47
CA ALA A 93 -8.88 -0.85 12.09
C ALA A 93 -8.79 -0.84 13.63
N GLY A 94 -7.85 -1.60 14.20
CA GLY A 94 -7.60 -1.63 15.64
C GLY A 94 -7.16 -0.26 16.19
N PHE A 95 -6.27 0.42 15.47
CA PHE A 95 -5.83 1.77 15.83
C PHE A 95 -7.01 2.77 15.83
N LEU A 96 -7.81 2.79 14.76
CA LEU A 96 -8.98 3.68 14.63
C LEU A 96 -10.07 3.38 15.67
N CYS A 97 -10.26 2.11 16.04
CA CYS A 97 -11.22 1.73 17.07
C CYS A 97 -10.79 2.25 18.44
N ARG A 98 -9.50 2.14 18.76
CA ARG A 98 -8.93 2.65 20.01
C ARG A 98 -9.02 4.17 20.10
N GLU A 99 -8.77 4.89 19.01
CA GLU A 99 -8.84 6.35 18.97
C GLU A 99 -10.28 6.87 19.20
N LYS A 100 -11.31 6.12 18.77
CA LYS A 100 -12.73 6.47 19.00
C LYS A 100 -13.26 6.19 20.41
N GLN A 101 -12.53 5.41 21.22
CA GLN A 101 -12.94 5.06 22.60
C GLN A 101 -12.35 5.99 23.66
N CYS A 102 -11.44 6.89 23.29
CA CYS A 102 -10.98 8.02 24.11
C CYS A 102 -11.75 9.29 23.74
#